data_AF-A0AA96HFJ5-F1
#
_entry.id   AF-A0AA96HFJ5-F1
#
_cell.length_a   1.000
_cell.length_b   1.000
_cell.length_c   1.000
_cell.angle_alpha   90.00
_cell.angle_beta   90.00
_cell.angle_gamma   90.00
#
_symmetry.space_group_name_H-M   'P 1'
#
loop_
_entity.id
_entity.type
_entity.pdbx_description
1 polymer ?
#
loop_
_entity_poly.entity_id
_entity_poly.type
_entity_poly.pdbx_seq_one_letter_code
_entity_poly.pdbx_strand_id
1 'polypeptide(L)' 'EFNPDTNALVASDRETMIFPNDLKVDPKGNVWMLSNRMPIFHYKSLNHKEVNFRFFKANTKELIKGT' A
#
# COMPACT_ATOMS: atom_id res chain seq x y z
N GLU A 1 20.08 2.27 2.17
CA GLU A 1 19.92 0.81 2.00
C GLU A 1 18.85 0.29 2.93
N PHE A 2 18.27 -0.87 2.61
CA PHE A 2 17.33 -1.58 3.49
C PHE A 2 18.14 -2.37 4.54
N ASN A 3 17.78 -2.21 5.82
CA ASN A 3 18.34 -3.01 6.92
C ASN A 3 17.16 -3.53 7.79
N PRO A 4 17.04 -4.86 8.02
CA PRO A 4 15.98 -5.44 8.85
C PRO A 4 15.89 -4.86 10.27
N ASP A 5 17.03 -4.42 10.83
CA ASP A 5 17.09 -3.82 12.17
C ASP A 5 16.49 -2.40 12.21
N THR A 6 16.34 -1.76 11.05
CA THR A 6 15.79 -0.40 10.92
C THR A 6 14.52 -0.34 10.05
N ASN A 7 14.11 -1.46 9.46
CA ASN A 7 13.01 -1.55 8.52
C ASN A 7 12.18 -2.82 8.79
N ALA A 8 10.97 -2.63 9.29
CA ALA A 8 10.01 -3.72 9.49
C ALA A 8 8.95 -3.75 8.39
N LEU A 9 8.48 -4.96 8.06
CA LEU A 9 7.31 -5.15 7.20
C LEU A 9 6.04 -5.05 8.04
N VAL A 10 5.23 -4.01 7.78
CA VAL A 10 4.02 -3.73 8.56
C VAL A 10 2.72 -4.24 7.91
N ALA A 11 2.72 -4.41 6.59
CA ALA A 11 1.59 -4.94 5.82
C ALA A 11 2.07 -5.45 4.46
N SER A 12 1.45 -6.53 3.98
CA SER A 12 1.70 -7.09 2.65
C SER A 12 0.51 -7.91 2.21
N ASP A 13 0.05 -7.67 0.98
CA ASP A 13 -1.01 -8.46 0.37
C ASP A 13 -0.83 -8.51 -1.15
N ARG A 14 -0.81 -9.73 -1.71
CA ARG A 14 -0.46 -9.96 -3.12
C ARG A 14 -1.55 -9.56 -4.12
N GLU A 15 -2.80 -9.45 -3.69
CA GLU A 15 -3.93 -9.14 -4.58
C GLU A 15 -4.33 -7.66 -4.53
N THR A 16 -4.20 -7.07 -3.36
CA THR A 16 -4.72 -5.74 -3.05
C THR A 16 -3.63 -4.68 -2.97
N MET A 17 -2.36 -5.05 -2.73
CA MET A 17 -1.21 -4.14 -2.68
C MET A 17 -0.21 -4.38 -3.83
N ILE A 18 -0.73 -4.58 -5.04
CA ILE A 18 0.07 -4.90 -6.24
C ILE A 18 1.05 -3.78 -6.58
N PHE A 19 0.62 -2.52 -6.51
CA PHE A 19 1.49 -1.38 -6.76
C PHE A 19 1.11 -0.21 -5.84
N PRO A 20 1.70 -0.11 -4.64
CA PRO A 20 1.53 1.03 -3.76
C PRO A 20 2.20 2.26 -4.37
N ASN A 21 1.41 3.17 -4.95
CA ASN A 21 1.95 4.27 -5.75
C ASN A 21 1.96 5.61 -5.01
N ASP A 22 1.17 5.77 -3.94
CA ASP A 22 1.17 6.98 -3.13
C ASP A 22 0.89 6.64 -1.67
N LEU A 23 1.51 7.39 -0.77
CA LEU A 23 1.39 7.24 0.68
C LEU A 23 1.43 8.61 1.37
N LYS A 24 0.45 8.90 2.22
CA LYS A 24 0.34 10.17 2.95
C LYS A 24 -0.11 9.95 4.38
N VAL A 25 0.32 10.81 5.29
CA VAL A 25 -0.14 10.81 6.68
C VAL A 25 -1.02 12.03 6.91
N ASP A 26 -2.21 11.81 7.46
CA ASP A 26 -3.13 12.91 7.80
C ASP A 26 -2.80 13.52 9.18
N PRO A 27 -3.30 14.73 9.51
CA PRO A 27 -3.07 15.35 10.82
C PRO A 27 -3.61 14.56 12.02
N LYS A 28 -4.48 13.56 11.80
CA LYS A 28 -4.99 12.66 12.84
C LYS A 28 -4.08 11.45 13.06
N GLY A 29 -2.96 11.35 12.34
CA GLY A 29 -2.01 10.26 12.44
C GLY A 29 -2.47 8.97 11.76
N ASN A 30 -3.33 9.06 10.74
CA ASN A 30 -3.62 7.92 9.89
C ASN A 30 -2.74 7.94 8.65
N VAL A 31 -2.18 6.80 8.30
CA VAL A 31 -1.56 6.57 7.00
C VAL A 31 -2.63 6.21 5.98
N TRP A 32 -2.57 6.87 4.84
CA TRP A 32 -3.37 6.64 3.66
C TRP A 32 -2.47 6.11 2.57
N MET A 33 -2.88 5.04 1.91
CA MET A 33 -2.12 4.45 0.82
C MET A 33 -3.02 4.19 -0.37
N LEU A 34 -2.59 4.65 -1.54
CA LEU A 34 -3.20 4.29 -2.82
C LEU A 34 -2.41 3.13 -3.42
N SER A 35 -3.10 2.04 -3.71
CA SER A 35 -2.58 0.95 -4.52
C SER A 35 -3.36 0.83 -5.81
N ASN A 36 -2.66 0.59 -6.90
CA ASN A 36 -3.26 0.39 -8.20
C ASN A 36 -2.62 -0.79 -8.95
N ARG A 37 -2.99 -0.95 -10.23
CA ARG A 37 -2.50 -2.01 -11.11
C ARG A 37 -1.72 -1.47 -12.31
N MET A 38 -1.06 -0.32 -12.17
CA MET A 38 -0.29 0.32 -13.24
C MET A 38 0.74 -0.61 -13.89
N PRO A 39 1.54 -1.42 -13.14
CA PRO A 39 2.45 -2.37 -13.78
C PRO A 39 1.73 -3.36 -14.69
N ILE A 40 0.54 -3.83 -14.29
CA ILE A 40 -0.27 -4.72 -15.13
C ILE A 40 -0.76 -3.97 -16.36
N PHE A 41 -1.22 -2.74 -16.21
CA PHE A 41 -1.68 -1.89 -17.31
C PHE A 41 -0.58 -1.55 -18.33
N HIS A 42 0.68 -1.47 -17.89
CA HIS A 42 1.81 -1.26 -18.81
C HIS A 42 2.05 -2.45 -19.75
N TYR A 43 1.76 -3.69 -19.32
CA TYR A 43 2.00 -4.90 -20.11
C TYR A 43 0.73 -5.53 -20.69
N LYS A 44 -0.46 -5.16 -20.20
CA LYS A 44 -1.77 -5.71 -20.59
C LYS A 44 -2.85 -4.63 -20.53
N SER A 45 -4.01 -4.90 -21.11
CA SER A 45 -5.18 -4.05 -20.91
C SER A 45 -5.71 -4.13 -19.48
N LEU A 46 -6.38 -3.07 -19.03
CA LEU A 46 -7.02 -3.02 -17.72
C LEU A 46 -8.30 -3.87 -17.73
N ASN A 47 -8.44 -4.80 -16.77
CA ASN A 47 -9.70 -5.53 -16.60
C ASN A 47 -10.71 -4.66 -15.83
N HIS A 48 -11.70 -4.10 -16.54
CA HIS A 48 -12.73 -3.26 -15.95
C HIS A 48 -13.72 -3.99 -15.03
N LYS A 49 -13.71 -5.33 -15.03
CA LYS A 49 -14.53 -6.15 -14.12
C LYS A 49 -13.91 -6.32 -12.74
N GLU A 50 -12.68 -5.86 -12.54
CA GLU A 50 -11.96 -6.00 -11.27
C GLU A 50 -11.71 -4.64 -10.60
N VAL A 51 -11.42 -4.69 -9.30
CA VAL A 51 -11.03 -3.50 -8.53
C VAL A 51 -9.58 -3.12 -8.87
N ASN A 52 -9.41 -2.04 -9.63
CA ASN A 52 -8.10 -1.60 -10.14
C ASN A 52 -7.40 -0.55 -9.28
N PHE A 53 -8.14 0.15 -8.42
CA PHE A 53 -7.64 1.19 -7.52
C PHE A 53 -8.18 0.91 -6.12
N ARG A 54 -7.32 1.01 -5.10
CA ARG A 54 -7.66 0.78 -3.70
C ARG A 54 -7.06 1.85 -2.81
N PHE A 55 -7.87 2.39 -1.92
CA PHE A 55 -7.41 3.29 -0.86
C PHE A 55 -7.44 2.53 0.47
N PHE A 56 -6.30 2.48 1.13
CA PHE A 56 -6.17 1.95 2.48
C PHE A 56 -6.02 3.09 3.47
N LYS A 57 -6.55 2.89 4.68
CA LYS A 57 -6.37 3.79 5.81
C LYS A 57 -6.08 2.95 7.05
N ALA A 58 -5.01 3.28 7.77
CA ALA A 58 -4.70 2.68 9.05
C ALA A 58 -4.19 3.74 10.03
N ASN A 59 -4.41 3.55 11.33
CA ASN A 59 -3.75 4.37 12.34
C ASN A 59 -2.26 4.00 12.40
N THR A 60 -1.37 4.98 12.32
CA THR A 60 0.08 4.71 12.27
C THR A 60 0.59 4.02 13.53
N LYS A 61 0.08 4.38 14.72
CA LYS A 61 0.52 3.78 15.99
C LYS A 61 0.12 2.31 16.11
N GLU A 62 -1.08 1.97 15.64
CA GLU A 62 -1.53 0.58 15.60
C GLU A 62 -0.75 -0.21 14.53
N LEU A 63 -0.46 0.41 13.38
CA LEU A 63 0.23 -0.26 12.27
C LEU A 63 1.67 -0.68 12.61
N ILE A 64 2.37 0.13 13.41
CA ILE A 64 3.76 -0.16 13.83
C ILE A 64 3.84 -0.90 15.17
N LYS A 65 2.71 -1.32 15.73
CA LYS A 65 2.70 -1.93 17.06
C LYS A 65 3.36 -3.31 17.01
N GLY A 66 4.47 -3.47 17.72
CA GLY A 66 5.19 -4.75 17.81
C GLY A 66 6.17 -5.01 16.66
N THR A 67 6.47 -3.98 15.87
CA THR A 67 7.60 -3.95 14.94
C THR A 67 8.83 -3.40 15.64
#